data_AF-A0A7G8BCV2-F1
#
_entry.id   AF-A0A7G8BCV2-F1
#
_cell.length_a   1.000
_cell.length_b   1.000
_cell.length_c   1.000
_cell.angle_alpha   90.00
_cell.angle_beta   90.00
_cell.angle_gamma   90.00
#
_symmetry.space_group_name_H-M   'P 1'
#
loop_
_entity.id
_entity.type
_entity.pdbx_description
1 polymer ?
#
loop_
_entity_poly.entity_id
_entity_poly.type
_entity_poly.pdbx_seq_one_letter_code
_entity_poly.pdbx_strand_id
1 'polypeptide(L)'
;MSISITVRNGTAIGKESLCRTCRYASIQLGYSESEEEIRCGYFSELPRLVPFPVSRCSDYLSKLAPTLYELEKIAFIIDVKDVKATSRVGFAGAAVTAGTCEEGSE
;
A
#
# COMPACT_ATOMS: atom_id res chain seq x y z
N MET A 1 30.71 -29.69 -20.36
CA MET A 1 31.40 -29.32 -19.11
C MET A 1 30.34 -29.12 -18.04
N SER A 2 30.25 -30.04 -17.07
CA SER A 2 29.28 -29.99 -15.97
C SER A 2 29.94 -29.41 -14.72
N ILE A 3 29.39 -28.34 -14.18
CA ILE A 3 29.87 -27.73 -12.93
C ILE A 3 29.23 -28.49 -11.75
N SER A 4 30.06 -29.11 -10.93
CA SER A 4 29.65 -29.75 -9.68
C SER A 4 29.84 -28.78 -8.51
N ILE A 5 28.75 -28.31 -7.93
CA ILE A 5 28.77 -27.45 -6.73
C ILE A 5 28.72 -28.35 -5.50
N THR A 6 29.76 -28.32 -4.66
CA THR A 6 29.79 -29.02 -3.37
C THR A 6 29.47 -28.06 -2.24
N VAL A 7 28.32 -28.22 -1.59
CA VAL A 7 27.90 -27.43 -0.43
C VAL A 7 28.35 -28.17 0.85
N ARG A 8 29.21 -27.55 1.67
CA ARG A 8 29.54 -28.08 3.00
C ARG A 8 28.43 -27.71 3.98
N ASN A 9 27.86 -28.71 4.66
CA ASN A 9 26.90 -28.57 5.76
C ASN A 9 25.47 -28.08 5.38
N GLY A 10 24.73 -28.96 4.71
CA GLY A 10 23.27 -28.99 4.79
C GLY A 10 22.56 -28.46 3.55
N THR A 11 21.61 -29.24 3.05
CA THR A 11 20.39 -28.71 2.44
C THR A 11 19.98 -27.51 3.28
N ALA A 12 19.93 -26.31 2.70
CA ALA A 12 19.45 -25.15 3.43
C ALA A 12 18.08 -25.54 4.01
N ILE A 13 18.00 -25.72 5.33
CA ILE A 13 16.72 -25.89 6.01
C ILE A 13 16.03 -24.57 5.72
N GLY A 14 15.08 -24.61 4.79
CA GLY A 14 14.48 -23.44 4.18
C GLY A 14 13.80 -22.61 5.25
N LYS A 15 14.55 -21.72 5.91
CA LYS A 15 13.99 -20.66 6.69
C LYS A 15 13.31 -19.75 5.69
N GLU A 16 12.06 -19.38 5.98
CA GLU A 16 11.37 -18.38 5.18
C GLU A 16 12.27 -17.15 5.01
N SER A 17 12.30 -16.60 3.80
CA SER A 17 13.09 -15.42 3.52
C SER A 17 12.63 -14.28 4.44
N LEU A 18 13.56 -13.66 5.17
CA LEU A 18 13.27 -12.46 5.99
C LEU A 18 12.81 -11.27 5.14
N CYS A 19 12.96 -11.35 3.82
CA CYS A 19 12.50 -10.33 2.89
C CYS A 19 10.99 -10.08 3.00
N ARG A 20 10.17 -11.09 3.35
CA ARG A 20 8.72 -10.91 3.52
C ARG A 20 8.35 -9.96 4.67
N THR A 21 9.23 -9.84 5.66
CA THR A 21 9.06 -8.95 6.81
C THR A 21 10.00 -7.73 6.77
N CYS A 22 10.81 -7.61 5.73
CA CYS A 22 11.79 -6.53 5.62
C CYS A 22 11.09 -5.24 5.19
N ARG A 23 11.33 -4.15 5.92
CA ARG A 23 10.81 -2.82 5.59
C ARG A 23 11.23 -2.31 4.21
N TYR A 24 12.39 -2.76 3.73
CA TYR A 24 12.93 -2.34 2.43
C TYR A 24 12.61 -3.34 1.32
N ALA A 25 11.79 -4.36 1.56
CA ALA A 25 11.39 -5.28 0.51
C ALA A 25 10.22 -4.72 -0.29
N SER A 26 10.40 -4.68 -1.61
CA SER A 26 9.31 -4.50 -2.56
C SER A 26 8.83 -5.88 -2.98
N ILE A 27 7.54 -6.15 -2.81
CA ILE A 27 6.92 -7.45 -3.09
C ILE A 27 5.83 -7.25 -4.13
N GLN A 28 5.92 -7.98 -5.23
CA GLN A 28 4.97 -7.99 -6.33
C GLN A 28 4.44 -9.41 -6.51
N LEU A 29 3.11 -9.55 -6.47
CA LEU A 29 2.41 -10.82 -6.63
C LEU A 29 1.45 -10.70 -7.81
N GLY A 30 1.51 -11.65 -8.73
CA GLY A 30 0.59 -11.80 -9.84
C GLY A 30 -0.63 -12.63 -9.47
N TYR A 31 -1.26 -13.22 -10.47
CA TYR A 31 -2.44 -14.08 -10.29
C TYR A 31 -2.06 -15.55 -10.17
N SER A 32 -0.90 -15.93 -10.72
CA SER A 32 -0.32 -17.27 -10.57
C SER A 32 0.66 -17.32 -9.41
N GLU A 33 0.80 -18.48 -8.76
CA GLU A 33 1.84 -18.72 -7.75
C GLU A 33 3.26 -18.59 -8.31
N SER A 34 3.43 -18.79 -9.62
CA SER A 34 4.71 -18.57 -10.31
C SER A 34 5.06 -17.10 -10.50
N GLU A 35 4.11 -16.19 -10.30
CA GLU A 35 4.25 -14.75 -10.49
C GLU A 35 4.52 -14.08 -9.14
N GLU A 36 5.62 -14.44 -8.48
CA GLU A 36 6.09 -13.76 -7.28
C GLU A 36 7.46 -13.13 -7.55
N GLU A 37 7.59 -11.87 -7.15
CA GLU A 37 8.87 -11.20 -7.14
C GLU A 37 9.10 -10.43 -5.83
N ILE A 38 10.22 -10.73 -5.19
CA ILE A 38 10.66 -10.06 -3.96
C ILE A 38 12.01 -9.42 -4.22
N ARG A 39 12.11 -8.10 -3.99
CA ARG A 39 13.31 -7.33 -4.26
C ARG A 39 13.71 -6.47 -3.06
N CYS A 40 15.00 -6.40 -2.78
CA CYS A 40 15.54 -5.44 -1.82
C CYS A 40 15.62 -4.05 -2.45
N GLY A 41 14.83 -3.11 -1.94
CA GLY A 41 14.82 -1.70 -2.32
C GLY A 41 15.81 -0.82 -1.55
N TYR A 42 16.60 -1.37 -0.61
CA TYR A 42 17.50 -0.56 0.25
C TYR A 42 18.53 0.27 -0.52
N PHE A 43 18.95 -0.18 -1.71
CA PHE A 43 19.98 0.48 -2.51
C PHE A 43 19.51 0.95 -3.89
N SER A 44 18.22 0.86 -4.22
CA SER A 44 17.81 0.95 -5.62
C SER A 44 16.56 1.80 -5.86
N GLU A 45 16.81 2.89 -6.59
CA GLU A 45 15.89 3.96 -7.03
C GLU A 45 15.41 3.79 -8.48
N LEU A 46 15.90 2.80 -9.23
CA LEU A 46 15.62 2.70 -10.66
C LEU A 46 14.23 2.14 -10.91
N PRO A 47 13.38 2.84 -11.70
CA PRO A 47 12.09 2.32 -12.10
C PRO A 47 12.30 1.07 -12.95
N ARG A 48 11.48 0.05 -12.68
CA ARG A 48 11.55 -1.26 -13.31
C ARG A 48 10.25 -1.57 -14.03
N LEU A 49 10.38 -2.23 -15.18
CA LEU A 49 9.26 -2.83 -15.90
C LEU A 49 8.67 -3.98 -15.09
N VAL A 50 7.37 -3.94 -14.87
CA VAL A 50 6.62 -5.02 -14.23
C VAL A 50 6.34 -6.10 -15.29
N PRO A 51 6.88 -7.32 -15.15
CA PRO A 51 6.85 -8.31 -16.24
C PRO A 51 5.51 -9.06 -16.36
N PHE A 52 4.66 -9.03 -15.33
CA PHE A 52 3.37 -9.74 -15.28
C PHE A 52 2.25 -8.85 -14.71
N PRO A 53 0.97 -9.18 -14.95
CA PRO A 53 -0.15 -8.51 -14.32
C PRO A 53 -0.11 -8.69 -12.79
N VAL A 54 -0.05 -7.60 -12.04
CA VAL A 54 0.09 -7.63 -10.57
C VAL A 54 -1.28 -7.59 -9.90
N SER A 55 -1.55 -8.54 -9.01
CA SER A 55 -2.73 -8.58 -8.14
C SER A 55 -2.49 -7.83 -6.82
N ARG A 56 -1.26 -7.91 -6.29
CA ARG A 56 -0.87 -7.24 -5.03
C ARG A 56 0.56 -6.73 -5.10
N CYS A 57 0.77 -5.50 -4.66
CA CYS A 57 2.08 -4.85 -4.59
C CYS A 57 2.24 -4.09 -3.27
N SER A 58 3.44 -4.09 -2.69
CA SER A 58 3.78 -3.25 -1.54
C SER A 58 3.81 -1.76 -1.87
N ASP A 59 4.17 -1.40 -3.10
CA ASP A 59 4.40 -0.01 -3.55
C ASP A 59 3.30 0.48 -4.51
N TYR A 60 2.08 -0.06 -4.40
CA TYR A 60 0.98 0.35 -5.27
C TYR A 60 0.51 1.77 -4.95
N LEU A 61 0.68 2.68 -5.91
CA LEU A 61 0.08 4.00 -5.91
C LEU A 61 -1.07 4.03 -6.93
N SER A 62 -2.31 4.10 -6.42
CA SER A 62 -3.48 4.14 -7.27
C SER A 62 -3.59 5.48 -8.00
N LYS A 63 -3.78 5.43 -9.32
CA LYS A 63 -4.10 6.62 -10.12
C LYS A 63 -5.50 7.18 -9.84
N LEU A 64 -6.37 6.38 -9.22
CA LEU A 64 -7.71 6.79 -8.83
C LEU A 64 -7.70 7.58 -7.51
N ALA A 65 -6.63 7.45 -6.72
CA ALA A 65 -6.46 8.19 -5.49
C ALA A 65 -5.65 9.46 -5.78
N PRO A 66 -6.16 10.65 -5.41
CA PRO A 66 -5.38 11.86 -5.52
C PRO A 66 -4.20 11.83 -4.54
N THR A 67 -3.08 12.38 -4.97
CA THR A 67 -1.91 12.61 -4.13
C THR A 67 -2.21 13.70 -3.09
N LEU A 68 -1.42 13.74 -2.01
CA LEU A 68 -1.49 14.80 -0.99
C LEU A 68 -1.44 16.19 -1.65
N TYR A 69 -0.50 16.39 -2.57
CA TYR A 69 -0.33 17.65 -3.29
C TYR A 69 -1.56 18.04 -4.13
N GLU A 70 -2.23 17.08 -4.77
CA GLU A 70 -3.46 17.33 -5.52
C GLU A 70 -4.62 17.69 -4.59
N LEU A 71 -4.71 17.04 -3.43
CA LEU A 71 -5.70 17.37 -2.39
C LEU A 71 -5.48 18.78 -1.84
N GLU A 72 -4.24 19.18 -1.58
CA GLU A 72 -3.91 20.53 -1.11
C GLU A 72 -4.34 21.62 -2.09
N LYS A 73 -4.27 21.37 -3.41
CA LYS A 73 -4.71 22.33 -4.42
C LYS A 73 -6.21 22.60 -4.41
N ILE A 74 -7.01 21.61 -4.02
CA ILE A 74 -8.47 21.72 -3.95
C ILE A 74 -8.98 21.92 -2.52
N ALA A 75 -8.07 22.02 -1.55
CA ALA A 75 -8.43 22.17 -0.15
C ALA A 75 -9.05 23.55 0.09
N PHE A 76 -10.24 23.55 0.71
CA PHE A 76 -10.83 24.77 1.24
C PHE A 76 -10.19 25.09 2.59
N ILE A 77 -9.33 26.10 2.64
CA ILE A 77 -8.64 26.53 3.86
C ILE A 77 -9.64 27.34 4.70
N ILE A 78 -9.93 26.87 5.91
CA ILE A 78 -10.79 27.56 6.87
C ILE A 78 -9.91 28.34 7.84
N ASP A 79 -9.85 29.65 7.66
CA ASP A 79 -9.15 30.55 8.59
C ASP A 79 -10.02 30.82 9.82
N VAL A 80 -9.75 30.10 10.91
CA VAL A 80 -10.51 30.18 12.16
C VAL A 80 -10.24 31.48 12.95
N LYS A 81 -9.32 32.33 12.47
CA LYS A 81 -8.95 33.59 13.14
C LYS A 81 -10.02 34.68 12.97
N ASP A 82 -10.74 34.67 11.84
CA ASP A 82 -11.81 35.63 11.56
C ASP A 82 -13.18 35.17 12.07
N VAL A 83 -13.27 33.90 12.49
CA VAL A 83 -14.47 33.36 13.10
C VAL A 83 -14.43 33.67 14.59
N LYS A 84 -15.16 34.72 15.00
CA LYS A 84 -15.30 35.12 16.41
C LYS A 84 -15.42 33.87 17.29
N ALA A 85 -14.59 33.79 18.33
CA ALA A 85 -14.44 32.68 19.27
C ALA A 85 -15.74 32.17 19.95
N THR A 86 -16.88 32.78 19.66
CA THR A 86 -18.22 32.45 20.16
C THR A 86 -19.10 31.70 19.17
N SER A 87 -18.81 31.66 17.86
CA SER A 87 -19.55 30.80 16.94
C SER A 87 -18.85 29.45 16.86
N ARG A 88 -19.54 28.40 17.31
CA ARG A 88 -19.07 27.01 17.22
C ARG A 88 -18.73 26.67 15.76
N VAL A 89 -17.45 26.71 15.41
CA VAL A 89 -16.97 26.33 14.09
C VAL A 89 -16.84 24.80 14.09
N GLY A 90 -17.85 24.14 13.54
CA GLY A 90 -17.91 22.69 13.43
C GLY A 90 -19.34 22.19 13.18
N PHE A 91 -19.49 20.89 12.93
CA PHE A 91 -20.80 20.22 12.90
C PHE A 91 -21.31 20.06 14.34
N ALA A 92 -21.90 21.11 14.90
CA ALA A 92 -22.55 21.04 16.20
C ALA A 92 -23.98 20.49 16.03
N GLY A 93 -24.17 19.20 16.32
CA GLY A 93 -25.51 18.62 16.50
C GLY A 93 -26.09 17.82 15.33
N ALA A 94 -25.28 17.11 14.55
CA ALA A 94 -25.82 16.07 13.68
C ALA A 94 -26.10 14.81 14.53
N ALA A 95 -27.34 14.64 14.98
CA ALA A 95 -27.80 13.33 15.42
C ALA A 95 -27.82 12.42 14.19
N VAL A 96 -26.87 11.51 14.10
CA VAL A 96 -26.85 10.48 13.07
C VAL A 96 -28.00 9.54 13.37
N THR A 97 -29.11 9.67 12.63
CA THR A 97 -30.04 8.56 12.51
C THR A 97 -29.41 7.59 11.53
N ALA A 98 -28.89 6.48 12.05
CA ALA A 98 -28.49 5.37 11.22
C ALA A 98 -29.75 4.88 10.49
N GLY A 99 -29.90 5.25 9.22
CA GLY A 99 -30.84 4.59 8.35
C GLY A 99 -30.45 3.11 8.33
N THR A 100 -31.38 2.26 8.73
CA THR A 100 -31.25 0.81 8.64
C THR A 100 -30.84 0.46 7.21
N CYS A 101 -29.69 -0.21 7.05
CA CYS A 101 -29.37 -0.90 5.83
C CYS A 101 -30.47 -1.93 5.60
N GLU A 102 -31.31 -1.72 4.59
CA GLU A 102 -32.19 -2.77 4.10
C GLU A 102 -31.28 -3.87 3.54
N GLU A 103 -31.14 -4.95 4.31
CA GLU A 103 -30.68 -6.24 3.79
C GLU A 103 -31.69 -6.66 2.72
N GLY A 104 -31.34 -6.38 1.47
CA GLY A 104 -31.99 -7.00 0.33
C GLY A 104 -31.73 -8.50 0.38
N SER A 105 -32.64 -9.23 1.00
CA SER A 105 -32.80 -10.67 0.93
C SER A 105 -33.35 -11.05 -0.45
N GLU A 106 -32.58 -11.92 -1.13
CA GLU A 106 -32.92 -12.80 -2.27
C GLU A 106 -33.45 -12.19 -3.59
#